data_AF-A0A150I0M0-F1
#
_entry.id   AF-A0A150I0M0-F1
#
_cell.length_a   1.000
_cell.length_b   1.000
_cell.length_c   1.000
_cell.angle_alpha   90.00
_cell.angle_beta   90.00
_cell.angle_gamma   90.00
#
_symmetry.space_group_name_H-M   'P 1'
#
loop_
_entity.id
_entity.type
_entity.pdbx_description
1 polymer ?
#
loop_
_entity_poly.entity_id
_entity_poly.type
_entity_poly.pdbx_seq_one_letter_code
_entity_poly.pdbx_strand_id
1 'polypeptide(L)' 'MQYTSPILQSSRVNLFVFQMDDLVDIYPCITKTLTRYMAWEPAENFQALQQIGQQWLLAESESTNHHFVLRCKETHILLI' A
#
# COMPACT_ATOMS: atom_id res chain seq x y z
N MET A 1 9.67 -0.83 -9.92
CA MET A 1 9.37 0.60 -9.68
C MET A 1 10.56 1.30 -9.05
N GLN A 2 10.86 2.54 -9.46
CA GLN A 2 11.90 3.34 -8.84
C GLN A 2 11.24 4.41 -7.96
N TYR A 3 11.10 4.12 -6.67
CA TYR A 3 10.84 5.17 -5.69
C TYR A 3 12.03 6.13 -5.66
N THR A 4 11.76 7.43 -5.63
CA THR A 4 12.81 8.45 -5.73
C THR A 4 13.59 8.58 -4.42
N SER A 5 12.91 8.52 -3.26
CA SER A 5 13.49 8.44 -1.91
C SER A 5 12.42 8.09 -0.87
N PRO A 6 12.76 7.38 0.22
CA PRO A 6 11.81 7.11 1.31
C PRO A 6 11.50 8.37 2.12
N ILE A 7 10.25 8.50 2.57
CA ILE A 7 9.82 9.60 3.43
C ILE A 7 10.26 9.43 4.89
N LEU A 8 10.44 8.18 5.31
CA LEU A 8 10.92 7.82 6.64
C LEU A 8 11.73 6.53 6.56
N GLN A 9 12.75 6.42 7.40
CA GLN A 9 13.62 5.26 7.45
C GLN A 9 13.84 4.81 8.89
N SER A 10 13.87 3.50 9.09
CA SER A 10 14.31 2.87 10.35
C SER A 10 15.53 2.00 10.10
N SER A 11 15.97 1.21 11.08
CA SER A 11 17.05 0.24 10.88
C SER A 11 16.72 -0.84 9.84
N ARG A 12 15.45 -1.23 9.69
CA ARG A 12 15.05 -2.39 8.87
C ARG A 12 14.11 -2.06 7.71
N VAL A 13 13.39 -0.96 7.79
CA VAL A 13 12.34 -0.62 6.80
C VAL A 13 12.48 0.80 6.27
N ASN A 14 12.04 0.97 5.04
CA ASN A 14 11.81 2.24 4.38
C ASN A 14 10.30 2.44 4.21
N LEU A 15 9.82 3.64 4.50
CA LEU A 15 8.44 4.06 4.27
C LEU A 15 8.41 4.92 3.01
N PHE A 16 7.48 4.62 2.11
CA PHE A 16 7.24 5.37 0.87
C PHE A 16 5.77 5.81 0.80
N VAL A 17 5.50 6.84 0.01
CA VAL A 17 4.13 7.18 -0.39
C VAL A 17 3.61 6.11 -1.35
N PHE A 18 2.34 5.74 -1.20
CA PHE A 18 1.68 4.73 -2.03
C PHE A 18 1.74 5.05 -3.54
N GLN A 19 2.23 4.05 -4.28
CA GLN A 19 2.22 3.84 -5.73
C GLN A 19 0.99 3.10 -6.26
N MET A 20 0.33 3.48 -7.37
CA MET A 20 -0.62 2.52 -8.03
C MET A 20 0.05 1.20 -8.41
N ASP A 21 1.32 1.31 -8.75
CA ASP A 21 2.24 0.23 -9.03
C ASP A 21 2.43 -0.74 -7.85
N ASP A 22 2.21 -0.30 -6.60
CA ASP A 22 2.34 -1.13 -5.41
C ASP A 22 1.21 -2.14 -5.26
N LEU A 23 0.11 -1.95 -5.99
CA LEU A 23 -1.04 -2.84 -5.92
C LEU A 23 -0.69 -4.28 -6.31
N VAL A 24 0.31 -4.49 -7.17
CA VAL A 24 0.76 -5.85 -7.56
C VAL A 24 1.29 -6.63 -6.37
N ASP A 25 1.95 -5.94 -5.43
CA ASP A 25 2.49 -6.55 -4.22
C ASP A 25 1.45 -6.59 -3.10
N ILE A 26 0.55 -5.59 -3.04
CA ILE A 26 -0.50 -5.49 -2.01
C ILE A 26 -1.58 -6.56 -2.22
N TYR A 27 -2.09 -6.71 -3.45
CA TYR A 27 -3.21 -7.59 -3.77
C TYR A 27 -3.08 -9.03 -3.23
N PRO A 28 -1.96 -9.76 -3.46
CA PRO A 28 -1.84 -11.14 -2.98
C PRO A 28 -1.85 -11.27 -1.45
N CYS A 29 -1.63 -10.18 -0.73
CA CYS A 29 -1.49 -10.19 0.72
C CYS A 29 -2.74 -9.71 1.47
N ILE A 30 -3.66 -8.99 0.80
CA ILE A 30 -4.94 -8.58 1.39
C ILE A 30 -5.88 -9.78 1.44
N THR A 31 -5.82 -10.51 2.55
CA THR A 31 -6.66 -11.69 2.79
C THR A 31 -7.81 -11.38 3.76
N LYS A 32 -8.84 -12.24 3.78
CA LYS A 32 -9.93 -12.16 4.77
C LYS A 32 -9.40 -12.28 6.21
N THR A 33 -8.35 -13.07 6.42
CA THR A 33 -7.73 -13.20 7.74
C THR A 33 -7.08 -11.90 8.20
N LEU A 34 -6.41 -11.18 7.29
CA LEU A 34 -5.80 -9.89 7.58
C LEU A 34 -6.86 -8.82 7.92
N THR A 35 -7.93 -8.78 7.13
CA THR A 35 -8.98 -7.74 7.22
C THR A 35 -10.06 -8.02 8.26
N ARG A 36 -10.03 -9.17 8.94
CA ARG A 36 -11.07 -9.62 9.89
C ARG A 36 -11.42 -8.63 11.03
N TYR A 37 -10.50 -7.72 11.35
CA TYR A 37 -10.66 -6.71 12.40
C TYR A 37 -10.69 -5.28 11.84
N MET A 38 -10.68 -5.14 10.52
CA MET A 38 -10.77 -3.86 9.84
C MET A 38 -12.23 -3.54 9.53
N ALA A 39 -12.54 -2.26 9.31
CA ALA A 39 -13.89 -1.80 8.98
C ALA A 39 -14.27 -2.05 7.50
N TRP A 40 -13.52 -2.87 6.77
CA TRP A 40 -13.66 -3.09 5.34
C TRP A 40 -13.30 -4.53 4.94
N GLU A 41 -13.87 -4.98 3.83
CA GLU A 41 -13.66 -6.32 3.26
C GLU A 41 -12.65 -6.28 2.10
N PRO A 42 -11.83 -7.33 1.89
CA PRO A 42 -10.91 -7.43 0.76
C PRO A 42 -11.60 -7.17 -0.57
N ALA A 43 -10.88 -6.52 -1.49
CA ALA A 43 -11.35 -6.37 -2.86
C ALA A 43 -11.60 -7.74 -3.51
N GLU A 44 -12.74 -7.88 -4.22
CA GLU A 44 -13.15 -9.15 -4.83
C GLU A 44 -12.19 -9.62 -5.93
N ASN A 45 -11.52 -8.68 -6.58
CA ASN A 45 -10.55 -8.94 -7.64
C ASN A 45 -9.57 -7.77 -7.77
N PHE A 46 -8.52 -7.95 -8.57
CA PHE A 46 -7.48 -6.94 -8.77
C PHE A 46 -8.04 -5.64 -9.36
N GLN A 47 -9.01 -5.71 -10.28
CA GLN A 47 -9.63 -4.52 -10.87
C GLN A 47 -10.38 -3.69 -9.82
N ALA A 48 -11.11 -4.34 -8.90
CA ALA A 48 -11.74 -3.65 -7.77
C ALA A 48 -10.70 -2.99 -6.86
N LEU A 49 -9.56 -3.65 -6.62
CA LEU A 49 -8.47 -3.04 -5.87
C LEU A 49 -7.86 -1.82 -6.59
N GLN A 50 -7.75 -1.85 -7.92
CA GLN A 50 -7.28 -0.69 -8.69
C GLN A 50 -8.20 0.52 -8.53
N GLN A 51 -9.52 0.31 -8.47
CA GLN A 51 -10.48 1.40 -8.20
C GLN A 51 -10.28 1.98 -6.80
N ILE A 52 -10.07 1.12 -5.79
CA ILE A 52 -9.75 1.55 -4.42
C ILE A 52 -8.43 2.34 -4.39
N GLY A 53 -7.39 1.87 -5.07
CA GLY A 53 -6.11 2.58 -5.17
C GLY A 53 -6.23 3.96 -5.82
N GLN A 54 -7.09 4.11 -6.83
CA GLN A 54 -7.40 5.43 -7.42
C GLN A 54 -8.08 6.36 -6.42
N GLN A 55 -9.01 5.85 -5.59
CA GLN A 55 -9.63 6.62 -4.52
C GLN A 55 -8.62 7.05 -3.46
N TRP A 56 -7.63 6.21 -3.14
CA TRP A 56 -6.54 6.58 -2.23
C TRP A 56 -5.68 7.73 -2.78
N LEU A 57 -5.38 7.73 -4.08
CA LEU A 57 -4.67 8.85 -4.71
C LEU A 57 -5.48 10.14 -4.70
N LEU A 58 -6.81 10.06 -4.90
CA LEU A 58 -7.68 11.23 -4.81
C LEU A 58 -7.67 11.79 -3.38
N ALA A 59 -7.85 10.93 -2.37
CA ALA A 59 -7.83 11.33 -0.96
C ALA A 59 -6.49 11.96 -0.52
N GLU A 60 -5.37 11.46 -1.05
CA GLU A 60 -4.04 12.06 -0.87
C GLU A 60 -3.99 13.47 -1.46
N SER A 61 -4.49 13.66 -2.69
CA SER A 61 -4.53 14.99 -3.34
C SER A 61 -5.39 16.00 -2.59
N GLU A 62 -6.41 15.53 -1.86
CA GLU A 62 -7.27 16.32 -1.00
C GLU A 62 -6.73 16.46 0.44
N SER A 63 -5.58 15.82 0.74
CA SER A 63 -4.97 15.77 2.09
C SER A 63 -5.91 15.23 3.18
N THR A 64 -6.88 14.40 2.80
CA THR A 64 -7.84 13.80 3.75
C THR A 64 -7.32 12.51 4.33
N ASN A 65 -6.56 11.74 3.54
CA ASN A 65 -5.95 10.49 3.97
C ASN A 65 -4.58 10.33 3.30
N HIS A 66 -3.61 9.82 4.05
CA HIS A 66 -2.30 9.47 3.53
C HIS A 66 -2.06 7.97 3.59
N HIS A 67 -1.68 7.38 2.46
CA HIS A 67 -1.43 5.95 2.34
C HIS A 67 0.05 5.68 2.10
N PHE A 68 0.63 4.81 2.90
CA PHE A 68 2.05 4.51 2.87
C PHE A 68 2.33 3.04 2.64
N VAL A 69 3.50 2.78 2.06
CA VAL A 69 3.99 1.45 1.75
C VAL A 69 5.29 1.21 2.49
N LEU A 70 5.36 0.10 3.23
CA LEU A 70 6.54 -0.34 3.96
C LEU A 70 7.32 -1.34 3.11
N ARG A 71 8.61 -1.07 2.90
CA ARG A 71 9.53 -1.96 2.20
C ARG A 71 10.68 -2.37 3.10
N CYS A 72 11.01 -3.65 3.12
CA CYS A 72 12.22 -4.14 3.78
C CYS A 72 13.47 -3.55 3.10
N LYS A 73 14.44 -3.05 3.87
CA LYS A 73 15.67 -2.45 3.31
C LYS A 73 16.54 -3.46 2.56
N GLU A 74 16.57 -4.70 3.04
CA GLU A 74 17.43 -5.74 2.47
C GLU A 74 16.79 -6.35 1.22
N THR A 75 15.55 -6.81 1.35
CA THR A 75 14.87 -7.59 0.30
C THR A 75 14.01 -6.75 -0.63
N HIS A 76 13.72 -5.50 -0.27
CA HIS A 76 12.79 -4.61 -0.99
C HIS A 76 11.35 -5.15 -1.11
N ILE A 77 11.04 -6.22 -0.37
CA ILE A 77 9.71 -6.83 -0.33
C ILE A 77 8.75 -5.94 0.47
N LEU A 78 7.50 -5.89 0.02
CA LEU A 78 6.38 -5.26 0.73
C LEU A 78 6.15 -5.94 2.09
N LEU A 79 5.99 -5.15 3.13
CA LEU A 79 5.62 -5.63 4.47
C LEU A 79 4.23 -5.11 4.82
N ILE A 80 3.38 -5.99 5.39
CA ILE A 80 1.98 -5.73 5.77
C ILE A 80 1.77 -6.13 7.21
#